data_AF-A0AAD9F2F5-F1
#
_entry.id   AF-A0AAD9F2F5-F1
#
_cell.length_a   1.000
_cell.length_b   1.000
_cell.length_c   1.000
_cell.angle_alpha   90.00
_cell.angle_beta   90.00
_cell.angle_gamma   90.00
#
_symmetry.space_group_name_H-M   'P 1'
#
loop_
_entity.id
_entity.type
_entity.pdbx_description
1 polymer ?
#
loop_
_entity_poly.entity_id
_entity_poly.type
_entity_poly.pdbx_seq_one_letter_code
_entity_poly.pdbx_strand_id
1 'polypeptide(L)'
;MSLSYSLSIILSLALAVYCGPVSQVNVKDEDFAESYLKKFFNLTEETGPTIRRGISPVSRKLIEMQRFFGLQITGTLDADTVAMMKKPRCGVPDGNLARFSTFGQYKWEKNSLTYRMENYTPDMSVSEVDDSIERALQVWAKVTPLRFTRIYSGTADIMISFGRQCEYRELSVVEKVHFTKVKRRNTIS
;
A
#
# COMPACT_ATOMS: atom_id res chain seq x y z
N MET A 1 31.55 54.26 16.76
CA MET A 1 32.18 52.94 16.53
C MET A 1 31.39 51.78 17.13
N SER A 2 30.53 51.96 18.15
CA SER A 2 29.76 50.87 18.79
C SER A 2 28.50 50.42 18.04
N LEU A 3 27.81 51.30 17.29
CA LEU A 3 26.61 50.92 16.54
C LEU A 3 26.90 50.04 15.31
N SER A 4 28.09 50.16 14.71
CA SER A 4 28.48 49.38 13.54
C SER A 4 28.72 47.91 13.88
N TYR A 5 29.26 47.61 15.07
CA TYR A 5 29.47 46.22 15.53
C TYR A 5 28.13 45.52 15.81
N SER A 6 27.15 46.22 16.38
CA SER A 6 25.82 45.67 16.65
C SER A 6 25.05 45.30 15.38
N LEU A 7 25.17 46.10 14.32
CA LEU A 7 24.59 45.81 13.01
C LEU A 7 25.27 44.59 12.34
N SER A 8 26.59 44.46 12.48
CA SER A 8 27.33 43.30 11.94
C SER A 8 26.96 41.98 12.63
N ILE A 9 26.76 42.00 13.95
CA ILE A 9 26.37 40.80 14.72
C ILE A 9 24.95 40.35 14.33
N ILE A 10 24.00 41.29 14.20
CA ILE A 10 22.62 40.97 13.80
C ILE A 10 22.57 40.46 12.36
N LEU A 11 23.38 41.03 11.44
CA LEU A 11 23.47 40.56 10.05
C LEU A 11 24.08 39.15 9.96
N SER A 12 25.07 38.83 10.79
CA SER A 12 25.67 37.49 10.87
C SER A 12 24.75 36.43 11.49
N LEU A 13 23.91 36.81 12.46
CA LEU A 13 22.90 35.91 13.05
C LEU A 13 21.72 35.67 12.10
N ALA A 14 21.36 36.63 11.25
CA ALA A 14 20.30 36.47 10.25
C ALA A 14 20.69 35.50 9.11
N LEU A 15 21.98 35.43 8.75
CA LEU A 15 22.49 34.49 7.74
C LEU A 15 22.54 33.03 8.23
N ALA A 16 22.63 32.79 9.54
CA ALA A 16 22.63 31.44 10.11
C ALA A 16 21.23 30.79 10.18
N VAL A 17 20.15 31.57 10.00
CA VAL A 17 18.75 31.09 10.06
C VAL A 17 18.22 30.69 8.69
N TYR A 18 18.92 30.99 7.60
CA TYR A 18 18.46 30.74 6.22
C TYR A 18 19.45 29.86 5.44
N CYS A 19 19.57 28.60 5.84
CA CYS A 19 19.91 27.47 4.95
C CYS A 19 20.03 26.19 5.77
N GLY A 20 18.89 25.70 6.28
CA GLY A 20 18.76 24.24 6.42
C GLY A 20 18.80 23.65 5.00
N PRO A 21 19.53 22.56 4.74
CA PRO A 21 19.53 21.96 3.41
C PRO A 21 18.11 21.51 3.08
N VAL A 22 17.46 22.21 2.14
CA VAL A 22 16.28 21.69 1.44
C VAL A 22 16.78 20.42 0.76
N SER A 23 16.36 19.26 1.26
CA SER A 23 16.66 17.99 0.61
C SER A 23 16.20 18.09 -0.83
N GLN A 24 17.12 18.11 -1.78
CA GLN A 24 16.77 18.19 -3.20
C GLN A 24 16.06 16.88 -3.57
N VAL A 25 14.74 16.95 -3.63
CA VAL A 25 13.90 15.89 -4.18
C VAL A 25 14.30 15.73 -5.64
N ASN A 26 14.74 14.53 -6.01
CA ASN A 26 15.16 14.21 -7.36
C ASN A 26 13.91 14.00 -8.24
N VAL A 27 13.95 14.39 -9.52
CA VAL A 27 12.86 14.13 -10.50
C VAL A 27 12.43 12.65 -10.48
N LYS A 28 13.38 11.73 -10.28
CA LYS A 28 13.09 10.30 -10.13
C LYS A 28 12.20 9.96 -8.92
N ASP A 29 12.34 10.71 -7.83
CA ASP A 29 11.54 10.52 -6.62
C ASP A 29 10.12 11.08 -6.81
N GLU A 30 9.95 12.14 -7.60
CA GLU A 30 8.63 12.67 -7.96
C GLU A 30 7.84 11.67 -8.80
N ASP A 31 8.43 11.14 -9.89
CA ASP A 31 7.80 10.12 -10.74
C ASP A 31 7.41 8.86 -9.95
N PHE A 32 8.32 8.43 -9.06
CA PHE A 32 8.09 7.31 -8.16
C PHE A 32 6.94 7.59 -7.18
N ALA A 33 6.93 8.75 -6.54
CA ALA A 33 5.89 9.14 -5.60
C ALA A 33 4.52 9.24 -6.28
N GLU A 34 4.45 9.81 -7.48
CA GLU A 34 3.21 9.90 -8.23
C GLU A 34 2.67 8.50 -8.58
N SER A 35 3.54 7.62 -9.07
CA SER A 35 3.20 6.21 -9.35
C SER A 35 2.71 5.48 -8.11
N TYR A 36 3.35 5.73 -6.97
CA TYR A 36 2.97 5.20 -5.67
C TYR A 36 1.58 5.67 -5.25
N LEU A 37 1.31 6.98 -5.33
CA LEU A 37 0.03 7.56 -4.95
C LEU A 37 -1.11 7.11 -5.88
N LYS A 38 -0.83 6.92 -7.17
CA LYS A 38 -1.77 6.29 -8.13
C LYS A 38 -2.11 4.87 -7.69
N LYS A 39 -1.09 4.04 -7.44
CA LYS A 39 -1.27 2.62 -7.10
C LYS A 39 -1.96 2.40 -5.76
N PHE A 40 -1.64 3.21 -4.74
CA PHE A 40 -2.03 2.93 -3.36
C PHE A 40 -3.06 3.88 -2.77
N PHE A 41 -3.12 5.12 -3.24
CA PHE A 41 -4.01 6.15 -2.70
C PHE A 41 -5.08 6.62 -3.70
N ASN A 42 -5.17 5.95 -4.85
CA ASN A 42 -6.07 6.28 -5.96
C ASN A 42 -5.94 7.74 -6.39
N LEU A 43 -4.70 8.22 -6.56
CA LEU A 43 -4.48 9.49 -7.25
C LEU A 43 -5.03 9.36 -8.68
N THR A 44 -6.02 10.17 -9.01
CA THR A 44 -6.61 10.26 -10.35
C THR A 44 -5.97 11.41 -11.12
N GLU A 45 -5.78 11.20 -12.42
CA GLU A 45 -5.40 12.22 -13.42
C GLU A 45 -6.59 13.19 -13.62
N GLU A 46 -6.98 13.96 -12.61
CA GLU A 46 -8.13 14.86 -12.76
C GLU A 46 -7.81 16.01 -13.71
N THR A 47 -8.21 15.85 -14.98
CA THR A 47 -8.36 16.91 -15.99
C THR A 47 -9.78 17.51 -15.88
N GLY A 48 -10.12 18.06 -14.72
CA GLY A 48 -11.43 18.68 -14.43
C GLY A 48 -11.32 20.15 -13.99
N PRO A 49 -12.36 21.00 -14.18
CA PRO A 49 -12.34 22.44 -13.91
C PRO A 49 -12.46 22.79 -12.41
N THR A 50 -11.85 21.99 -11.54
CA THR A 50 -11.91 22.10 -10.08
C THR A 50 -10.58 22.56 -9.47
N ILE A 51 -9.86 23.46 -10.14
CA ILE A 51 -8.88 24.34 -9.48
C ILE A 51 -9.66 25.47 -8.77
N ARG A 52 -10.44 25.12 -7.74
CA ARG A 52 -11.11 26.12 -6.89
C ARG A 52 -10.49 26.25 -5.49
N ARG A 53 -9.42 25.50 -5.17
CA ARG A 53 -8.84 25.44 -3.81
C ARG A 53 -7.32 25.47 -3.67
N GLY A 54 -6.56 25.77 -4.72
CA GLY A 54 -5.11 26.06 -4.62
C GLY A 54 -4.17 24.89 -4.22
N ILE A 55 -4.69 23.74 -3.77
CA ILE A 55 -3.87 22.56 -3.40
C ILE A 55 -3.91 21.52 -4.53
N SER A 56 -2.73 21.11 -5.00
CA SER A 56 -2.58 20.11 -6.06
C SER A 56 -3.19 18.74 -5.65
N PRO A 57 -3.70 17.95 -6.60
CA PRO A 57 -4.16 16.59 -6.32
C PRO A 57 -3.09 15.71 -5.66
N VAL A 58 -1.84 15.84 -6.08
CA VAL A 58 -0.68 15.13 -5.50
C VAL A 58 -0.49 15.49 -4.03
N SER A 59 -0.47 16.79 -3.70
CA SER A 59 -0.31 17.25 -2.32
C SER A 59 -1.40 16.73 -1.39
N ARG A 60 -2.65 16.64 -1.87
CA ARG A 60 -3.76 16.06 -1.10
C ARG A 60 -3.53 14.58 -0.80
N LYS A 61 -3.04 13.82 -1.77
CA LYS A 61 -2.73 12.40 -1.59
C LYS A 61 -1.48 12.17 -0.73
N LEU A 62 -0.51 13.09 -0.78
CA LEU A 62 0.60 13.11 0.17
C LEU A 62 0.13 13.32 1.60
N ILE A 63 -0.78 14.27 1.84
CA ILE A 63 -1.39 14.49 3.17
C ILE A 63 -2.09 13.22 3.67
N GLU A 64 -2.88 12.55 2.83
CA GLU A 64 -3.55 11.29 3.16
C GLU A 64 -2.54 10.19 3.51
N MET A 65 -1.48 10.05 2.71
CA MET A 65 -0.42 9.06 2.91
C MET A 65 0.38 9.32 4.18
N GLN A 66 0.83 10.55 4.40
CA GLN A 66 1.57 10.94 5.61
C GLN A 66 0.73 10.67 6.86
N ARG A 67 -0.55 11.02 6.85
CA ARG A 67 -1.47 10.70 7.94
C ARG A 67 -1.62 9.19 8.16
N PHE A 68 -1.75 8.41 7.09
CA PHE A 68 -1.90 6.95 7.17
C PHE A 68 -0.71 6.28 7.84
N PHE A 69 0.51 6.75 7.55
CA PHE A 69 1.75 6.21 8.11
C PHE A 69 2.23 6.92 9.38
N GLY A 70 1.48 7.90 9.88
CA GLY A 70 1.86 8.67 11.07
C GLY A 70 3.10 9.55 10.89
N LEU A 71 3.37 10.01 9.66
CA LEU A 71 4.43 10.97 9.37
C LEU A 71 3.99 12.41 9.68
N GLN A 72 4.94 13.34 9.68
CA GLN A 72 4.62 14.76 9.70
C GLN A 72 3.79 15.13 8.46
N ILE A 73 2.67 15.82 8.67
CA ILE A 73 1.75 16.17 7.59
C ILE A 73 2.21 17.48 6.96
N THR A 74 3.08 17.37 5.96
CA THR A 74 3.64 18.51 5.21
C THR A 74 2.88 18.73 3.89
N GLY A 75 2.28 17.68 3.33
CA GLY A 75 1.69 17.69 1.99
C GLY A 75 2.70 17.87 0.86
N THR A 76 3.99 17.73 1.18
CA THR A 76 5.12 17.79 0.25
C THR A 76 5.88 16.48 0.28
N LEU A 77 6.67 16.24 -0.76
CA LEU A 77 7.50 15.05 -0.85
C LEU A 77 8.82 15.28 -0.09
N ASP A 78 8.79 15.14 1.23
CA ASP A 78 9.99 15.25 2.06
C ASP A 78 10.78 13.92 2.14
N ALA A 79 12.00 13.99 2.66
CA ALA A 79 12.92 12.85 2.72
C ALA A 79 12.34 11.67 3.52
N ASP A 80 11.62 11.92 4.61
CA ASP A 80 10.98 10.89 5.42
C ASP A 80 9.84 10.22 4.66
N THR A 81 9.06 11.00 3.90
CA THR A 81 7.99 10.52 3.03
C THR A 81 8.55 9.62 1.92
N VAL A 82 9.63 10.04 1.24
CA VAL A 82 10.29 9.24 0.21
C VAL A 82 10.86 7.94 0.81
N ALA A 83 11.55 8.04 1.95
CA ALA A 83 12.10 6.87 2.64
C ALA A 83 10.99 5.89 3.03
N MET A 84 9.83 6.38 3.46
CA MET A 84 8.68 5.55 3.79
C MET A 84 8.08 4.89 2.54
N MET A 85 7.90 5.63 1.44
CA MET A 85 7.37 5.08 0.19
C MET A 85 8.26 3.98 -0.41
N LYS A 86 9.58 4.05 -0.19
CA LYS A 86 10.56 3.06 -0.70
C LYS A 86 10.60 1.76 0.09
N LYS A 87 9.94 1.65 1.26
CA LYS A 87 9.90 0.40 2.02
C LYS A 87 9.07 -0.66 1.29
N PRO A 88 9.53 -1.93 1.24
CA PRO A 88 8.72 -3.04 0.72
C PRO A 88 7.36 -3.10 1.40
N ARG A 89 6.31 -3.37 0.61
CA ARG A 89 4.94 -3.31 1.11
C ARG A 89 3.99 -4.25 0.38
N CYS A 90 2.80 -4.41 0.96
CA CYS A 90 1.71 -5.15 0.33
C CYS A 90 1.16 -4.38 -0.88
N GLY A 91 0.75 -5.10 -1.93
CA GLY A 91 0.13 -4.51 -3.12
C GLY A 91 -1.29 -3.95 -2.93
N VAL A 92 -1.84 -3.92 -1.70
CA VAL A 92 -3.23 -3.49 -1.44
C VAL A 92 -3.31 -1.97 -1.37
N PRO A 93 -4.22 -1.33 -2.12
CA PRO A 93 -4.44 0.10 -1.97
C PRO A 93 -4.89 0.49 -0.56
N ASP A 94 -4.27 1.53 -0.02
CA ASP A 94 -4.51 2.08 1.32
C ASP A 94 -5.68 3.08 1.36
N GLY A 95 -5.89 3.82 0.27
CA GLY A 95 -6.85 4.95 0.24
C GLY A 95 -8.33 4.56 0.37
N ASN A 96 -8.66 3.26 0.36
CA ASN A 96 -10.03 2.75 0.37
C ASN A 96 -10.33 1.83 1.58
N LEU A 97 -9.68 2.02 2.73
CA LEU A 97 -9.93 1.19 3.92
C LEU A 97 -11.43 1.10 4.30
N ALA A 98 -12.23 2.13 4.01
CA ALA A 98 -13.69 2.12 4.23
C ALA A 98 -14.44 1.03 3.46
N ARG A 99 -13.85 0.40 2.43
CA ARG A 99 -14.48 -0.71 1.68
C ARG A 99 -14.28 -2.06 2.34
N PHE A 100 -13.33 -2.24 3.25
CA PHE A 100 -13.18 -3.46 4.04
C PHE A 100 -14.10 -3.45 5.28
N SER A 101 -15.31 -2.89 5.11
CA SER A 101 -16.32 -2.80 6.17
C SER A 101 -16.57 -4.16 6.81
N THR A 102 -16.55 -4.20 8.14
CA THR A 102 -16.98 -5.34 8.97
C THR A 102 -18.46 -5.68 8.77
N PHE A 103 -19.23 -4.80 8.12
CA PHE A 103 -20.62 -4.98 7.75
C PHE A 103 -20.74 -4.94 6.22
N GLY A 104 -20.95 -6.11 5.59
CA GLY A 104 -21.18 -6.22 4.14
C GLY A 104 -20.60 -7.47 3.46
N GLN A 105 -20.66 -7.44 2.12
CA GLN A 105 -20.35 -8.50 1.14
C GLN A 105 -18.97 -9.17 1.21
N TYR A 106 -18.04 -8.63 2.00
CA TYR A 106 -16.65 -9.09 2.11
C TYR A 106 -16.43 -10.15 3.21
N LYS A 107 -17.46 -10.44 4.03
CA LYS A 107 -17.43 -11.54 5.01
C LYS A 107 -17.76 -12.87 4.35
N TRP A 108 -17.07 -13.95 4.73
CA TRP A 108 -17.46 -15.31 4.33
C TRP A 108 -18.80 -15.72 4.96
N GLU A 109 -19.67 -16.33 4.16
CA GLU A 109 -20.98 -16.81 4.63
C GLU A 109 -20.88 -18.12 5.43
N LYS A 110 -19.70 -18.75 5.39
CA LYS A 110 -19.38 -19.99 6.11
C LYS A 110 -18.06 -19.86 6.85
N ASN A 111 -17.92 -20.66 7.90
CA ASN A 111 -16.70 -20.70 8.71
C ASN A 111 -15.68 -21.74 8.24
N SER A 112 -16.14 -22.81 7.59
CA SER A 112 -15.25 -23.83 7.01
C SER A 112 -14.84 -23.42 5.60
N LEU A 113 -13.61 -22.95 5.46
CA LEU A 113 -13.01 -22.48 4.22
C LEU A 113 -11.99 -23.49 3.71
N THR A 114 -11.96 -23.70 2.40
CA THR A 114 -10.92 -24.51 1.75
C THR A 114 -9.86 -23.62 1.12
N TYR A 115 -8.61 -24.08 1.12
CA TYR A 115 -7.54 -23.44 0.38
C TYR A 115 -6.77 -24.44 -0.50
N ARG A 116 -6.18 -23.95 -1.58
CA ARG A 116 -5.39 -24.75 -2.53
C ARG A 116 -4.18 -23.98 -3.04
N MET A 117 -3.05 -24.68 -3.12
CA MET A 117 -1.85 -24.21 -3.81
C MET A 117 -1.99 -24.52 -5.31
N GLU A 118 -1.91 -23.50 -6.15
CA GLU A 118 -1.89 -23.65 -7.62
C GLU A 118 -0.48 -23.90 -8.14
N ASN A 119 0.50 -23.24 -7.53
CA ASN A 119 1.93 -23.41 -7.81
C ASN A 119 2.76 -23.08 -6.55
N TYR A 120 4.09 -23.16 -6.69
CA TYR A 120 5.05 -22.90 -5.63
C TYR A 120 6.13 -21.93 -6.13
N THR A 121 6.74 -21.21 -5.19
CA THR A 121 7.95 -20.44 -5.48
C THR A 121 9.15 -21.36 -5.66
N PRO A 122 10.09 -21.07 -6.59
CA PRO A 122 11.34 -21.81 -6.70
C PRO A 122 12.32 -21.51 -5.56
N ASP A 123 12.09 -20.45 -4.78
CA ASP A 123 13.01 -19.96 -3.75
C ASP A 123 12.92 -20.73 -2.42
N MET A 124 11.96 -21.65 -2.29
CA MET A 124 11.65 -22.36 -1.05
C MET A 124 11.12 -23.76 -1.36
N SER A 125 11.38 -24.74 -0.49
CA SER A 125 10.84 -26.09 -0.68
C SER A 125 9.31 -26.11 -0.55
N VAL A 126 8.67 -27.08 -1.22
CA VAL A 126 7.21 -27.27 -1.16
C VAL A 126 6.72 -27.39 0.29
N SER A 127 7.43 -28.16 1.12
CA SER A 127 7.08 -28.36 2.53
C SER A 127 7.15 -27.06 3.33
N GLU A 128 8.18 -26.25 3.13
CA GLU A 128 8.32 -24.97 3.84
C GLU A 128 7.25 -23.96 3.43
N VAL A 129 6.86 -23.96 2.14
CA VAL A 129 5.75 -23.13 1.65
C VAL A 129 4.45 -23.58 2.30
N ASP A 130 4.14 -24.87 2.26
CA ASP A 130 2.91 -25.44 2.82
C ASP A 130 2.78 -25.13 4.31
N ASP A 131 3.84 -25.39 5.07
CA ASP A 131 3.95 -25.07 6.48
C ASP A 131 3.74 -23.57 6.76
N SER A 132 4.32 -22.71 5.92
CA SER A 132 4.21 -21.26 6.08
C SER A 132 2.80 -20.76 5.82
N ILE A 133 2.13 -21.28 4.79
CA ILE A 133 0.74 -20.95 4.47
C ILE A 133 -0.19 -21.47 5.56
N GLU A 134 0.01 -22.70 6.04
CA GLU A 134 -0.79 -23.24 7.13
C GLU A 134 -0.66 -22.39 8.40
N ARG A 135 0.57 -22.07 8.82
CA ARG A 135 0.81 -21.20 9.99
C ARG A 135 0.17 -19.82 9.82
N ALA A 136 0.25 -19.23 8.63
CA ALA A 136 -0.37 -17.93 8.34
C ALA A 136 -1.89 -17.97 8.50
N LEU A 137 -2.54 -19.03 8.02
CA LEU A 137 -3.99 -19.24 8.19
C LEU A 137 -4.37 -19.48 9.66
N GLN A 138 -3.52 -20.18 10.42
CA GLN A 138 -3.76 -20.46 11.83
C GLN A 138 -3.79 -19.19 12.71
N VAL A 139 -3.09 -18.12 12.31
CA VAL A 139 -3.17 -16.81 13.01
C VAL A 139 -4.62 -16.34 13.11
N TRP A 140 -5.40 -16.50 12.03
CA TRP A 140 -6.82 -16.14 12.00
C TRP A 140 -7.71 -17.18 12.66
N ALA A 141 -7.44 -18.47 12.43
CA ALA A 141 -8.23 -19.55 13.03
C ALA A 141 -8.18 -19.55 14.57
N LYS A 142 -7.05 -19.13 15.15
CA LYS A 142 -6.87 -19.07 16.62
C LYS A 142 -7.81 -18.06 17.30
N VAL A 143 -8.22 -17.01 16.60
CA VAL A 143 -8.99 -15.88 17.17
C VAL A 143 -10.36 -15.71 16.52
N THR A 144 -10.78 -16.64 15.65
CA THR A 144 -12.08 -16.60 14.97
C THR A 144 -12.68 -18.00 14.88
N PRO A 145 -13.98 -18.15 14.59
CA PRO A 145 -14.57 -19.47 14.31
C PRO A 145 -14.13 -20.10 12.99
N LEU A 146 -13.26 -19.45 12.20
CA LEU A 146 -12.85 -19.93 10.88
C LEU A 146 -12.01 -21.21 11.00
N ARG A 147 -12.24 -22.14 10.07
CA ARG A 147 -11.48 -23.38 9.91
C ARG A 147 -10.98 -23.46 8.48
N PHE A 148 -9.72 -23.78 8.31
CA PHE A 148 -9.09 -23.89 7.00
C PHE A 148 -8.75 -25.35 6.70
N THR A 149 -9.14 -25.83 5.52
CA THR A 149 -8.85 -27.19 5.08
C THR A 149 -8.22 -27.15 3.71
N ARG A 150 -7.06 -27.79 3.57
CA ARG A 150 -6.38 -27.87 2.28
C ARG A 150 -7.09 -28.85 1.36
N ILE A 151 -7.27 -28.47 0.10
CA ILE A 151 -7.70 -29.38 -0.98
C ILE A 151 -6.67 -29.39 -2.10
N TYR A 152 -6.56 -30.52 -2.80
CA TYR A 152 -5.52 -30.74 -3.82
C TYR A 152 -6.06 -30.73 -5.25
N SER A 153 -7.38 -30.77 -5.41
CA SER A 153 -8.07 -30.74 -6.70
C SER A 153 -9.33 -29.88 -6.63
N GLY A 154 -9.83 -29.47 -7.80
CA GLY A 154 -11.00 -28.59 -7.90
C GLY A 154 -10.75 -27.14 -7.45
N THR A 155 -11.83 -26.38 -7.33
CA THR A 155 -11.78 -24.96 -6.93
C THR A 155 -11.97 -24.83 -5.41
N ALA A 156 -11.00 -24.22 -4.74
CA ALA A 156 -11.07 -23.91 -3.32
C ALA A 156 -11.75 -22.56 -3.07
N ASP A 157 -12.09 -22.27 -1.81
CA ASP A 157 -12.53 -20.92 -1.44
C ASP A 157 -11.36 -19.91 -1.56
N ILE A 158 -10.13 -20.34 -1.28
CA ILE A 158 -8.91 -19.54 -1.36
C ILE A 158 -7.92 -20.24 -2.31
N MET A 159 -7.60 -19.61 -3.43
CA MET A 159 -6.58 -20.08 -4.37
C MET A 159 -5.28 -19.30 -4.14
N ILE A 160 -4.16 -20.00 -4.00
CA ILE A 160 -2.86 -19.40 -3.68
C ILE A 160 -1.88 -19.71 -4.80
N SER A 161 -1.31 -18.67 -5.38
CA SER A 161 -0.29 -18.75 -6.43
C SER A 161 0.80 -17.71 -6.26
N PHE A 162 1.95 -17.98 -6.88
CA PHE A 162 3.14 -17.14 -6.98
C PHE A 162 3.33 -16.74 -8.44
N GLY A 163 3.59 -15.46 -8.69
CA GLY A 163 3.80 -14.91 -10.04
C GLY A 163 4.74 -13.70 -10.02
N ARG A 164 5.18 -13.24 -11.20
CA ARG A 164 6.04 -12.05 -11.35
C ARG A 164 5.25 -10.88 -11.94
N GLN A 165 5.59 -9.66 -11.53
CA GLN A 165 4.90 -8.40 -11.89
C GLN A 165 4.70 -8.18 -13.41
N CYS A 166 5.53 -8.76 -14.29
CA CYS A 166 5.47 -8.53 -15.75
C CYS A 166 4.43 -9.37 -16.52
N GLU A 167 3.80 -10.36 -15.88
CA GLU A 167 2.85 -11.28 -16.54
C GLU A 167 1.39 -10.78 -16.50
N TYR A 168 1.16 -9.59 -15.95
CA TYR A 168 -0.17 -9.04 -15.64
C TYR A 168 -0.65 -7.96 -16.61
N ARG A 169 -0.74 -8.26 -17.92
CA ARG A 169 -1.50 -7.41 -18.86
C ARG A 169 -2.76 -8.03 -19.44
N GLU A 170 -2.96 -9.35 -19.36
CA GLU A 170 -4.14 -9.98 -19.97
C GLU A 170 -5.16 -10.56 -18.97
N LEU A 171 -4.86 -10.55 -17.68
CA LEU A 171 -5.84 -10.92 -16.66
C LEU A 171 -5.82 -9.86 -15.56
N SER A 172 -6.97 -9.19 -15.42
CA SER A 172 -7.27 -8.47 -14.20
C SER A 172 -7.16 -9.45 -13.04
N VAL A 173 -6.50 -9.02 -11.95
CA VAL A 173 -6.03 -9.84 -10.81
C VAL A 173 -4.74 -10.59 -11.20
N VAL A 174 -3.56 -10.35 -10.63
CA VAL A 174 -3.13 -10.73 -9.28
C VAL A 174 -1.83 -9.96 -8.94
N GLU A 175 -1.70 -9.43 -7.73
CA GLU A 175 -0.45 -9.48 -6.96
C GLU A 175 -0.80 -9.09 -5.52
N LYS A 176 -0.86 -10.13 -4.70
CA LYS A 176 -1.01 -10.26 -3.26
C LYS A 176 -0.98 -11.78 -3.04
N VAL A 177 -0.76 -12.24 -1.81
CA VAL A 177 -1.52 -13.43 -1.40
C VAL A 177 -2.99 -13.04 -1.53
N HIS A 178 -3.56 -13.31 -2.69
CA HIS A 178 -4.87 -12.80 -3.05
C HIS A 178 -5.87 -13.83 -2.56
N PHE A 179 -6.37 -13.60 -1.35
CA PHE A 179 -7.54 -14.30 -0.84
C PHE A 179 -8.77 -13.84 -1.66
N THR A 180 -8.95 -14.38 -2.86
CA THR A 180 -10.14 -14.14 -3.67
C THR A 180 -11.31 -14.88 -3.04
N LYS A 181 -12.34 -14.17 -2.61
CA LYS A 181 -13.65 -14.80 -2.38
C LYS A 181 -14.23 -15.25 -3.70
N VAL A 182 -14.03 -16.52 -4.06
CA VAL A 182 -14.66 -17.10 -5.25
C VAL A 182 -16.18 -17.15 -5.02
N LYS A 183 -16.93 -16.27 -5.68
CA LYS A 183 -18.40 -16.29 -5.67
C LYS A 183 -18.85 -17.52 -6.47
N ARG A 184 -19.32 -18.57 -5.77
CA ARG A 184 -19.93 -19.74 -6.41
C ARG A 184 -21.08 -19.25 -7.29
N ARG A 185 -21.00 -19.50 -8.60
CA ARG A 185 -22.17 -19.42 -9.48
C ARG A 185 -23.04 -20.63 -9.15
N ASN A 186 -24.28 -20.39 -8.73
CA ASN A 186 -25.29 -21.45 -8.69
C ASN A 186 -25.51 -21.91 -10.14
N THR A 187 -25.06 -23.12 -10.46
CA THR A 187 -25.58 -23.88 -11.60
C THR A 187 -26.95 -24.42 -11.20
N ILE A 188 -28.00 -23.84 -11.78
CA ILE A 188 -29.34 -24.42 -11.78
C ILE A 188 -29.27 -25.63 -12.71
N SER A 189 -29.60 -26.81 -12.18
CA SER A 189 -29.96 -27.99 -12.98
C SER A 189 -31.48 -28.06 -13.04
#